data_AF-A0A0H4VL21-F1
#
_entry.id   AF-A0A0H4VL21-F1
#
_cell.length_a   1.000
_cell.length_b   1.000
_cell.length_c   1.000
_cell.angle_alpha   90.00
_cell.angle_beta   90.00
_cell.angle_gamma   90.00
#
_symmetry.space_group_name_H-M   'P 1'
#
loop_
_entity.id
_entity.type
_entity.pdbx_description
1 polymer ?
#
loop_
_entity_poly.entity_id
_entity_poly.type
_entity_poly.pdbx_seq_one_letter_code
_entity_poly.pdbx_strand_id
1 'polypeptide(L)' 'MPETQYRYLGDRHTANSLKGAVCVAVRNPAGKCIRGRNGAMLVRFVENGQTTVVIGRLLRKLP' A
#
# COMPACT_ATOMS: atom_id res chain seq x y z
N MET A 1 14.09 2.29 11.08
CA MET A 1 14.17 2.25 9.61
C MET A 1 13.03 3.11 9.05
N PRO A 2 13.24 3.94 8.02
CA PRO A 2 12.19 4.80 7.50
C PRO A 2 11.04 3.98 6.90
N GLU A 3 9.81 4.36 7.22
CA GLU A 3 8.60 3.76 6.63
C GLU A 3 8.60 4.04 5.12
N THR A 4 8.43 2.98 4.32
CA THR A 4 8.36 3.17 2.86
C THR A 4 6.95 3.58 2.48
N GLN A 5 6.82 4.82 1.99
CA GLN A 5 5.56 5.40 1.57
C GLN A 5 5.31 5.20 0.07
N TYR A 6 4.03 5.10 -0.28
CA TYR A 6 3.54 4.93 -1.63
C TYR A 6 2.30 5.78 -1.86
N ARG A 7 2.09 6.18 -3.11
CA ARG A 7 0.79 6.61 -3.63
C ARG A 7 0.11 5.42 -4.28
N TYR A 8 -1.12 5.11 -3.86
CA TYR A 8 -1.92 4.05 -4.49
C TYR A 8 -2.75 4.63 -5.62
N LEU A 9 -2.52 4.22 -6.87
CA LEU A 9 -3.26 4.76 -8.01
C LEU A 9 -4.73 4.28 -8.02
N GLY A 10 -4.97 3.05 -7.55
CA GLY A 10 -6.24 2.36 -7.73
C GLY A 10 -6.52 2.00 -9.19
N ASP A 11 -7.65 1.31 -9.40
CA ASP A 11 -8.17 0.90 -10.70
C ASP A 11 -9.65 1.26 -10.84
N ARG A 12 -10.32 0.75 -11.88
CA ARG A 12 -11.75 1.01 -12.12
C ARG A 12 -12.64 0.58 -10.93
N HIS A 13 -12.27 -0.46 -10.19
CA HIS A 13 -13.07 -1.03 -9.11
C HIS A 13 -12.67 -0.53 -7.72
N THR A 14 -11.55 0.18 -7.61
CA THR A 14 -11.11 0.80 -6.37
C THR A 14 -12.09 1.91 -5.95
N ALA A 15 -12.48 1.93 -4.67
CA ALA A 15 -13.28 3.02 -4.11
C ALA A 15 -12.59 4.38 -4.37
N ASN A 16 -13.36 5.39 -4.78
CA ASN A 16 -12.78 6.68 -5.17
C ASN A 16 -11.98 7.35 -4.05
N SER A 17 -12.35 7.13 -2.79
CA SER A 17 -11.63 7.63 -1.62
C SER A 17 -10.22 7.05 -1.44
N LEU A 18 -9.91 5.91 -2.06
CA LEU A 18 -8.59 5.27 -1.95
C LEU A 18 -7.69 5.59 -3.16
N LYS A 19 -8.24 6.17 -4.23
CA LYS A 19 -7.48 6.49 -5.44
C LYS A 19 -6.60 7.71 -5.19
N GLY A 20 -5.31 7.56 -5.47
CA GLY A 20 -4.31 8.57 -5.22
C GLY A 20 -3.92 8.75 -3.76
N ALA A 21 -4.50 7.97 -2.83
CA ALA A 21 -4.24 8.09 -1.40
C ALA A 21 -2.82 7.60 -1.05
N VAL A 22 -2.27 8.17 0.02
CA VAL A 22 -0.94 7.80 0.54
C VAL A 22 -1.07 6.61 1.48
N CYS A 23 -0.15 5.66 1.35
CA CYS A 23 -0.08 4.50 2.21
C CYS A 23 1.37 4.11 2.55
N VAL A 24 1.53 3.35 3.63
CA VAL A 24 2.82 2.81 4.09
C VAL A 24 2.83 1.29 3.98
N ALA A 25 3.98 0.71 3.60
CA ALA A 25 4.15 -0.73 3.60
C ALA A 25 4.11 -1.29 5.03
N VAL A 26 3.25 -2.28 5.27
CA VAL A 26 3.30 -3.07 6.50
C VAL A 26 4.46 -4.07 6.41
N ARG A 27 5.25 -4.15 7.47
CA ARG A 27 6.45 -4.98 7.55
C ARG A 27 6.26 -6.14 8.54
N ASN A 28 6.86 -7.28 8.24
CA ASN A 28 6.92 -8.40 9.16
C ASN A 28 7.98 -8.17 10.27
N PRO A 29 8.07 -9.04 11.29
CA PRO A 29 9.08 -8.91 12.35
C PRO A 29 10.53 -8.91 11.85
N ALA A 30 10.80 -9.49 10.68
CA ALA A 30 12.10 -9.46 10.01
C ALA A 30 12.36 -8.18 9.19
N GLY A 31 11.48 -7.17 9.28
CA GLY A 31 11.61 -5.89 8.60
C GLY A 31 11.30 -5.92 7.10
N LYS A 32 10.81 -7.03 6.54
CA LYS A 32 10.46 -7.14 5.11
C LYS A 32 9.01 -6.72 4.87
N CYS A 33 8.73 -6.05 3.74
CA CYS A 33 7.37 -5.75 3.32
C CYS A 33 6.56 -7.05 3.14
N ILE A 34 5.32 -7.07 3.64
CA ILE A 34 4.44 -8.23 3.52
C ILE A 34 3.83 -8.24 2.11
N ARG A 35 4.16 -9.27 1.32
CA ARG A 35 3.69 -9.46 -0.07
C ARG A 35 2.89 -10.75 -0.20
N GLY A 36 1.80 -10.70 -0.96
CA GLY A 36 0.98 -11.86 -1.31
C GLY A 36 1.44 -12.53 -2.60
N ARG A 37 0.87 -13.71 -2.90
CA ARG A 37 1.25 -14.57 -4.03
C ARG A 37 1.10 -13.91 -5.41
N ASN A 38 0.10 -13.05 -5.60
CA ASN A 38 -0.25 -12.45 -6.90
C ASN A 38 0.30 -11.02 -7.08
N GLY A 39 1.46 -10.72 -6.51
CA GLY A 39 2.04 -9.37 -6.55
C GLY A 39 1.25 -8.34 -5.74
N ALA A 40 0.41 -8.79 -4.80
CA ALA A 40 -0.27 -7.93 -3.85
C ALA A 40 0.66 -7.54 -2.70
N MET A 41 0.36 -6.44 -2.02
CA MET A 41 1.12 -5.98 -0.86
C MET A 41 0.17 -5.52 0.25
N LEU A 42 0.52 -5.79 1.50
CA LEU A 42 -0.21 -5.27 2.65
C LEU A 42 0.27 -3.85 2.95
N VAL A 43 -0.66 -2.89 2.92
CA VAL A 43 -0.39 -1.48 3.21
C VAL A 43 -1.34 -0.95 4.26
N ARG A 44 -0.96 0.15 4.90
CA ARG A 44 -1.83 0.94 5.77
C ARG A 44 -2.00 2.32 5.15
N PHE A 45 -3.24 2.71 4.85
CA PHE A 45 -3.55 4.04 4.34
C PHE A 45 -3.37 5.09 5.43
N VAL A 46 -2.74 6.22 5.09
CA VAL A 46 -2.39 7.26 6.06
C VAL A 46 -3.63 8.03 6.53
N GLU A 47 -4.59 8.27 5.64
CA GLU A 47 -5.77 9.10 5.92
C GLU A 47 -6.73 8.47 6.92
N ASN A 48 -6.98 7.17 6.82
CA ASN A 48 -7.99 6.47 7.65
C ASN A 48 -7.39 5.36 8.54
N GLY A 49 -6.07 5.15 8.49
CA GLY A 49 -5.39 4.10 9.24
C GLY A 49 -5.73 2.66 8.80
N GLN A 50 -6.55 2.49 7.75
CA GLN A 50 -7.05 1.19 7.36
C GLN A 50 -5.92 0.35 6.74
N THR A 51 -5.77 -0.87 7.24
CA THR A 51 -4.85 -1.86 6.66
C THR A 51 -5.57 -2.63 5.55
N THR A 52 -4.98 -2.71 4.37
CA THR A 52 -5.62 -3.29 3.18
C THR A 52 -4.59 -3.98 2.29
N VAL A 53 -4.99 -5.10 1.69
CA VAL A 53 -4.22 -5.76 0.64
C VAL A 53 -4.50 -5.08 -0.68
N VAL A 54 -3.47 -4.53 -1.31
CA VAL A 54 -3.59 -3.78 -2.58
C VAL A 54 -2.76 -4.43 -3.67
N ILE A 55 -3.09 -4.13 -4.93
CA ILE A 55 -2.35 -4.64 -6.08
C ILE A 55 -1.03 -3.85 -6.20
N GLY A 56 0.11 -4.54 -6.05
CA GLY A 56 1.42 -3.89 -5.94
C GLY A 56 1.83 -3.07 -7.17
N ARG A 57 1.41 -3.48 -8.38
CA ARG A 57 1.70 -2.71 -9.62
C ARG A 57 1.04 -1.33 -9.67
N LEU A 58 0.06 -1.07 -8.80
CA LEU A 58 -0.63 0.22 -8.70
C LEU A 58 0.00 1.14 -7.64
N LEU A 59 1.08 0.71 -6.99
CA LEU A 59 1.82 1.52 -6.02
C LEU A 59 2.94 2.30 -6.71
N ARG A 60 3.02 3.59 -6.42
CA ARG A 60 4.14 4.46 -6.80
C ARG A 60 4.89 4.87 -5.54
N LYS A 61 6.16 4.44 -5.44
CA LYS A 61 7.01 4.77 -4.29
C LYS A 61 7.19 6.28 -4.22
N LEU A 62 7.02 6.86 -3.03
CA LEU A 62 7.31 8.27 -2.78
C LEU A 62 8.80 8.44 -2.40
N PRO A 63 9.41 9.60 -2.69
CA PRO A 63 10.79 9.92 -2.33
C PRO A 63 11.08 9.74 -0.83
#